data_AF-A0A2J7VRI0-F1
#
_entry.id   AF-A0A2J7VRI0-F1
#
_cell.length_a   1.000
_cell.length_b   1.000
_cell.length_c   1.000
_cell.angle_alpha   90.00
_cell.angle_beta   90.00
_cell.angle_gamma   90.00
#
_symmetry.space_group_name_H-M   'P 1'
#
loop_
_entity.id
_entity.type
_entity.pdbx_description
1 polymer ?
#
loop_
_entity_poly.entity_id
_entity_poly.type
_entity_poly.pdbx_seq_one_letter_code
_entity_poly.pdbx_strand_id
1 'polypeptide(L)'
;MTPQEDTIVVFTARSPDRIVREGGSQSWVLNAVRAKNCQWLVCTQNRHNPDHEFSDATEPHGAGFLVGKISGIRPSQEPGDGDRWQVAISQYARIDMPDLWDHGRNPVRYTSLAELGIDPAALAWEPMSQGTTVQAPAGASAATGAPVGALTIAEAKKALAATFGVKPDAIEITIRG
;
A
#
# COMPACT_ATOMS: atom_id res chain seq x y z
N MET A 1 14.68 -28.05 6.40
CA MET A 1 13.58 -27.39 5.66
C MET A 1 14.06 -26.00 5.33
N THR A 2 14.13 -25.64 4.06
CA THR A 2 14.37 -24.25 3.66
C THR A 2 13.19 -23.42 4.19
N PRO A 3 13.41 -22.27 4.84
CA PRO A 3 12.33 -21.38 5.24
C PRO A 3 11.46 -21.07 4.03
N GLN A 4 10.14 -21.13 4.21
CA GLN A 4 9.22 -20.72 3.16
C GLN A 4 9.37 -19.21 2.94
N GLU A 5 9.57 -18.79 1.69
CA GLU A 5 9.69 -17.38 1.36
C GLU A 5 8.32 -16.70 1.47
N ASP A 6 8.05 -16.12 2.63
CA ASP A 6 6.80 -15.43 2.95
C ASP A 6 6.93 -13.90 2.85
N THR A 7 8.10 -13.38 2.46
CA THR A 7 8.41 -11.95 2.51
C THR A 7 9.00 -11.44 1.20
N ILE A 8 8.49 -10.28 0.76
CA ILE A 8 9.04 -9.48 -0.32
C ILE A 8 9.81 -8.32 0.31
N VAL A 9 11.10 -8.21 0.06
CA VAL A 9 11.91 -7.03 0.40
C VAL A 9 12.05 -6.16 -0.84
N VAL A 10 11.78 -4.87 -0.72
CA VAL A 10 11.94 -3.91 -1.83
C VAL A 10 12.93 -2.81 -1.48
N PHE A 11 13.69 -2.36 -2.46
CA PHE A 11 14.64 -1.27 -2.34
C PHE A 11 14.11 -0.01 -3.01
N THR A 12 13.32 0.75 -2.25
CA THR A 12 12.47 1.82 -2.75
C THR A 12 13.06 3.20 -2.49
N ALA A 13 12.84 4.11 -3.43
CA ALA A 13 13.20 5.52 -3.27
C ALA A 13 12.06 6.38 -2.69
N ARG A 14 10.95 5.73 -2.30
CA ARG A 14 9.78 6.38 -1.71
C ARG A 14 9.85 6.44 -0.20
N SER A 15 9.33 7.50 0.39
CA SER A 15 9.20 7.66 1.85
C SER A 15 8.19 6.66 2.45
N PRO A 16 8.28 6.37 3.76
CA PRO A 16 7.26 5.62 4.48
C PRO A 16 5.86 6.23 4.30
N ASP A 17 5.75 7.56 4.43
CA ASP A 17 4.47 8.28 4.38
C ASP A 17 3.83 8.18 2.99
N ARG A 18 4.62 8.27 1.92
CA ARG A 18 4.13 8.08 0.55
C ARG A 18 3.63 6.66 0.33
N ILE A 19 4.36 5.64 0.79
CA ILE A 19 3.96 4.23 0.67
C ILE A 19 2.64 3.97 1.40
N VAL A 20 2.46 4.52 2.60
CA VAL A 20 1.20 4.40 3.36
C VAL A 20 0.06 5.09 2.61
N ARG A 21 0.27 6.34 2.14
CA ARG A 21 -0.74 7.10 1.39
C ARG A 21 -1.18 6.41 0.09
N GLU A 22 -0.26 5.73 -0.59
CA GLU A 22 -0.51 5.04 -1.86
C GLU A 22 -1.11 3.64 -1.70
N GLY A 23 -1.22 3.14 -0.45
CA GLY A 23 -1.77 1.82 -0.19
C GLY A 23 -0.76 0.67 -0.28
N GLY A 24 0.53 0.96 -0.39
CA GLY A 24 1.59 -0.03 -0.56
C GLY A 24 2.71 0.45 -1.48
N SER A 25 3.70 -0.42 -1.71
CA SER A 25 4.86 -0.09 -2.53
C SER A 25 4.64 -0.48 -3.99
N GLN A 26 4.95 0.39 -4.95
CA GLN A 26 4.64 0.18 -6.38
C GLN A 26 5.81 0.37 -7.32
N SER A 27 5.55 0.19 -8.62
CA SER A 27 6.53 0.24 -9.72
C SER A 27 7.52 -0.91 -9.76
N TRP A 28 7.12 -2.10 -9.29
CA TRP A 28 8.00 -3.26 -9.23
C TRP A 28 7.88 -4.18 -10.44
N VAL A 29 9.01 -4.50 -11.06
CA VAL A 29 9.11 -5.71 -11.89
C VAL A 29 9.34 -6.88 -10.96
N LEU A 30 8.33 -7.74 -10.79
CA LEU A 30 8.37 -8.88 -9.89
C LEU A 30 7.67 -10.10 -10.49
N ASN A 31 7.89 -11.28 -9.89
CA ASN A 31 7.13 -12.47 -10.23
C ASN A 31 5.81 -12.48 -9.45
N ALA A 32 4.70 -12.16 -10.12
CA ALA A 32 3.39 -12.05 -9.48
C ALA A 32 2.90 -13.36 -8.86
N VAL A 33 3.26 -14.53 -9.42
CA VAL A 33 2.89 -15.84 -8.86
C VAL A 33 3.60 -16.07 -7.53
N ARG A 34 4.90 -15.79 -7.46
CA ARG A 34 5.68 -15.88 -6.22
C ARG A 34 5.21 -14.85 -5.19
N ALA A 35 4.99 -13.62 -5.61
CA ALA A 35 4.55 -12.52 -4.75
C ALA A 35 3.19 -12.77 -4.07
N LYS A 36 2.25 -13.44 -4.76
CA LYS A 36 0.95 -13.80 -4.19
C LYS A 36 1.03 -14.80 -3.03
N ASN A 37 2.15 -15.52 -2.90
CA ASN A 37 2.36 -16.46 -1.79
C ASN A 37 3.05 -15.80 -0.58
N CYS A 38 3.48 -14.54 -0.70
CA CYS A 38 4.10 -13.80 0.39
C CYS A 38 3.03 -13.12 1.26
N GLN A 39 3.28 -13.09 2.57
CA GLN A 39 2.44 -12.45 3.57
C GLN A 39 2.95 -11.06 3.95
N TRP A 40 4.26 -10.82 3.80
CA TRP A 40 4.91 -9.61 4.31
C TRP A 40 5.62 -8.85 3.19
N LEU A 41 5.53 -7.52 3.27
CA LEU A 41 6.34 -6.57 2.52
C LEU A 41 7.30 -5.92 3.50
N VAL A 42 8.58 -5.85 3.17
CA VAL A 42 9.57 -5.08 3.91
C VAL A 42 10.18 -4.04 2.99
N CYS A 43 10.08 -2.77 3.35
CA CYS A 43 10.63 -1.67 2.58
C CYS A 43 12.00 -1.28 3.14
N THR A 44 12.98 -1.22 2.23
CA THR A 44 14.33 -0.70 2.49
C THR A 44 14.59 0.53 1.61
N GLN A 45 15.37 1.49 2.10
CA GLN A 45 15.46 2.80 1.45
C GLN A 45 16.63 2.94 0.48
N ASN A 46 16.33 3.31 -0.77
CA ASN A 46 17.28 3.80 -1.74
C ASN A 46 17.28 5.34 -1.77
N ARG A 47 18.34 6.00 -1.29
CA ARG A 47 18.52 7.46 -1.38
C ARG A 47 19.26 7.91 -2.65
N HIS A 48 19.74 6.98 -3.45
CA HIS A 48 20.59 7.24 -4.61
C HIS A 48 19.83 7.15 -5.93
N ASN A 49 18.49 7.19 -5.89
CA ASN A 49 17.69 7.23 -7.11
C ASN A 49 17.84 8.62 -7.76
N PRO A 50 18.28 8.73 -9.03
CA PRO A 50 18.45 10.01 -9.71
C PRO A 50 17.13 10.70 -10.08
N ASP A 51 15.99 9.99 -10.05
CA ASP A 51 14.68 10.57 -10.33
C ASP A 51 14.12 11.28 -9.09
N HIS A 52 14.27 12.60 -9.05
CA HIS A 52 13.83 13.46 -7.94
C HIS A 52 12.31 13.69 -7.89
N GLU A 53 11.56 13.40 -8.95
CA GLU A 53 10.09 13.46 -8.92
C GLU A 53 9.51 12.16 -8.31
N PHE A 54 10.16 11.04 -8.60
CA PHE A 54 9.83 9.75 -8.01
C PHE A 54 10.34 9.60 -6.58
N SER A 55 11.51 10.17 -6.26
CA SER A 55 12.15 9.98 -4.96
C SER A 55 11.79 11.05 -3.94
N ASP A 56 11.27 10.62 -2.80
CA ASP A 56 11.04 11.43 -1.61
C ASP A 56 11.66 10.77 -0.35
N ALA A 57 12.74 10.01 -0.52
CA ALA A 57 13.36 9.18 0.51
C ALA A 57 13.76 9.95 1.79
N THR A 58 13.17 9.58 2.93
CA THR A 58 13.45 10.17 4.25
C THR A 58 14.42 9.35 5.09
N GLU A 59 14.46 8.04 4.87
CA GLU A 59 15.19 7.10 5.73
C GLU A 59 16.67 6.93 5.32
N PRO A 60 17.55 6.42 6.18
CA PRO A 60 18.94 6.13 5.82
C PRO A 60 19.04 5.12 4.67
N HIS A 61 20.04 5.27 3.80
CA HIS A 61 20.24 4.34 2.70
C HIS A 61 20.46 2.91 3.20
N GLY A 62 19.77 1.94 2.62
CA GLY A 62 19.86 0.53 2.98
C GLY A 62 19.07 0.16 4.24
N ALA A 63 18.58 1.12 5.03
CA ALA A 63 17.80 0.83 6.22
C ALA A 63 16.43 0.25 5.87
N GLY A 64 16.00 -0.75 6.64
CA GLY A 64 14.62 -1.23 6.67
C GLY A 64 13.78 -0.33 7.56
N PHE A 65 12.67 0.17 7.02
CA PHE A 65 11.89 1.22 7.70
C PHE A 65 10.39 0.94 7.84
N LEU A 66 9.86 0.00 7.05
CA LEU A 66 8.44 -0.34 7.10
C LEU A 66 8.24 -1.82 6.81
N VAL A 67 7.42 -2.46 7.64
CA VAL A 67 6.87 -3.79 7.40
C VAL A 67 5.38 -3.63 7.13
N GLY A 68 4.89 -4.22 6.05
CA GLY A 68 3.48 -4.20 5.69
C GLY A 68 2.92 -5.61 5.56
N LYS A 69 1.68 -5.82 6.03
CA LYS A 69 0.94 -7.06 5.78
C LYS A 69 0.33 -6.99 4.39
N ILE A 70 0.76 -7.88 3.49
CA ILE A 70 0.33 -7.88 2.09
C ILE A 70 -1.18 -8.16 2.03
N SER A 71 -1.90 -7.28 1.33
CA SER A 71 -3.33 -7.41 1.05
C SER A 71 -3.62 -7.80 -0.40
N GLY A 72 -2.64 -7.63 -1.30
CA GLY A 72 -2.73 -8.11 -2.67
C GLY A 72 -1.61 -7.61 -3.57
N ILE A 73 -1.45 -8.27 -4.71
CA ILE A 73 -0.54 -7.87 -5.79
C ILE A 73 -1.40 -7.31 -6.93
N ARG A 74 -1.26 -6.03 -7.23
CA ARG A 74 -2.09 -5.29 -8.20
C ARG A 74 -1.20 -4.66 -9.28
N PRO A 75 -1.72 -4.36 -10.48
CA PRO A 75 -0.99 -3.51 -11.42
C PRO A 75 -0.58 -2.19 -10.76
N SER A 76 0.59 -1.67 -11.09
CA SER A 76 1.06 -0.36 -10.62
C SER A 76 0.12 0.75 -11.08
N GLN A 77 -0.04 1.78 -10.25
CA GLN A 77 -0.91 2.92 -10.53
C GLN A 77 -0.15 4.08 -11.21
N GLU A 78 1.19 3.98 -11.35
CA GLU A 78 1.97 5.03 -12.00
C GLU A 78 1.68 5.10 -13.50
N PRO A 79 1.60 6.32 -14.08
CA PRO A 79 1.54 6.48 -15.52
C PRO A 79 2.76 5.86 -16.21
N GLY A 80 2.52 5.03 -17.22
CA GLY A 80 3.59 4.41 -18.02
C GLY A 80 4.23 3.16 -17.40
N ASP A 81 3.78 2.70 -16.24
CA ASP A 81 4.38 1.55 -15.55
C ASP A 81 4.02 0.17 -16.14
N GLY A 82 3.13 0.10 -17.15
CA GLY A 82 2.85 -1.12 -17.92
C GLY A 82 2.71 -2.39 -17.07
N ASP A 83 3.67 -3.32 -17.21
CA ASP A 83 3.69 -4.64 -16.56
C ASP A 83 4.25 -4.63 -15.12
N ARG A 84 4.40 -3.46 -14.50
CA ARG A 84 4.87 -3.32 -13.12
C ARG A 84 3.73 -3.48 -12.12
N TRP A 85 4.11 -3.87 -10.92
CA TRP A 85 3.17 -4.24 -9.85
C TRP A 85 3.29 -3.33 -8.64
N GLN A 86 2.15 -3.13 -7.99
CA GLN A 86 2.00 -2.68 -6.61
C GLN A 86 1.85 -3.89 -5.69
N VAL A 87 2.65 -3.89 -4.62
CA VAL A 87 2.46 -4.75 -3.44
C VAL A 87 1.62 -3.96 -2.45
N ALA A 88 0.30 -4.18 -2.48
CA ALA A 88 -0.65 -3.50 -1.60
C ALA A 88 -0.59 -4.09 -0.19
N ILE A 89 -0.81 -3.26 0.82
CA ILE A 89 -0.76 -3.65 2.24
C ILE A 89 -2.06 -3.27 2.96
N SER A 90 -2.45 -4.01 3.99
CA SER A 90 -3.65 -3.72 4.81
C SER A 90 -3.32 -3.05 6.14
N GLN A 91 -2.12 -3.31 6.65
CA GLN A 91 -1.59 -2.76 7.90
C GLN A 91 -0.08 -2.62 7.73
N TYR A 92 0.52 -1.73 8.49
CA TYR A 92 1.96 -1.53 8.50
C TYR A 92 2.48 -1.35 9.92
N ALA A 93 3.77 -1.57 10.10
CA ALA A 93 4.51 -1.20 11.29
C ALA A 93 5.78 -0.49 10.83
N ARG A 94 6.13 0.60 11.52
CA ARG A 94 7.42 1.25 11.31
C ARG A 94 8.50 0.45 12.05
N ILE A 95 9.63 0.27 11.40
CA ILE A 95 10.82 -0.36 11.96
C ILE A 95 12.00 0.57 11.77
N ASP A 96 13.06 0.36 12.54
CA ASP A 96 14.34 1.05 12.36
C ASP A 96 15.44 -0.02 12.41
N MET A 97 15.79 -0.54 11.24
CA MET A 97 16.83 -1.56 11.08
C MET A 97 17.90 -1.06 10.12
N PRO A 98 19.09 -0.66 10.60
CA PRO A 98 20.18 -0.26 9.73
C PRO A 98 20.63 -1.44 8.85
N ASP A 99 21.06 -1.13 7.63
CA ASP A 99 21.69 -2.08 6.69
C ASP A 99 20.88 -3.38 6.43
N LEU A 100 19.55 -3.30 6.38
CA LEU A 100 18.68 -4.44 6.07
C LEU A 100 18.71 -4.83 4.58
N TRP A 101 19.07 -3.89 3.70
CA TRP A 101 19.31 -4.17 2.29
C TRP A 101 20.63 -4.92 2.10
N ASP A 102 20.61 -6.01 1.31
CA ASP A 102 21.77 -6.88 1.10
C ASP A 102 22.70 -6.40 -0.02
N HIS A 103 22.50 -5.18 -0.52
CA HIS A 103 23.19 -4.62 -1.69
C HIS A 103 23.00 -5.45 -2.98
N GLY A 104 21.94 -6.26 -3.04
CA GLY A 104 21.58 -7.00 -4.25
C GLY A 104 21.33 -6.07 -5.44
N ARG A 105 21.63 -6.54 -6.66
CA ARG A 105 21.36 -5.78 -7.89
C ARG A 105 19.88 -5.69 -8.23
N ASN A 106 19.09 -6.70 -7.85
CA ASN A 106 17.66 -6.71 -8.08
C ASN A 106 16.99 -5.96 -6.92
N PRO A 107 16.24 -4.87 -7.16
CA PRO A 107 15.60 -4.10 -6.09
C PRO A 107 14.39 -4.82 -5.46
N VAL A 108 14.07 -6.05 -5.91
CA VAL A 108 13.07 -6.93 -5.30
C VAL A 108 13.73 -8.25 -4.90
N ARG A 109 13.61 -8.62 -3.63
CA ARG A 109 14.13 -9.86 -3.05
C ARG A 109 13.00 -10.63 -2.38
N TYR A 110 13.07 -11.95 -2.46
CA TYR A 110 12.17 -12.85 -1.73
C TYR A 110 12.98 -13.58 -0.67
N THR A 111 12.43 -13.69 0.53
CA THR A 111 13.07 -14.26 1.73
C THR A 111 11.97 -14.58 2.73
N SER A 112 12.33 -14.92 3.97
CA SER A 112 11.38 -15.03 5.07
C SER A 112 11.56 -13.91 6.10
N LEU A 113 10.49 -13.54 6.80
CA LEU A 113 10.55 -12.50 7.82
C LEU A 113 11.50 -12.90 8.98
N ALA A 114 11.57 -14.21 9.25
CA ALA A 114 12.47 -14.82 10.23
C ALA A 114 13.96 -14.66 9.85
N GLU A 115 14.31 -14.81 8.57
CA GLU A 115 15.68 -14.59 8.08
C GLU A 115 16.12 -13.12 8.22
N LEU A 116 15.16 -12.19 8.22
CA LEU A 116 15.41 -10.77 8.48
C LEU A 116 15.53 -10.45 9.98
N GLY A 117 15.28 -11.42 10.87
CA GLY A 117 15.27 -11.20 12.31
C GLY A 117 14.08 -10.37 12.80
N ILE A 118 12.99 -10.32 12.02
CA ILE A 118 11.79 -9.54 12.36
C ILE A 118 10.73 -10.48 12.93
N ASP A 119 10.31 -10.24 14.18
CA ASP A 119 9.18 -10.93 14.80
C ASP A 119 7.89 -10.11 14.60
N PRO A 120 6.92 -10.57 13.80
CA PRO A 120 5.69 -9.84 13.54
C PRO A 120 4.82 -9.65 14.80
N ALA A 121 4.97 -10.50 15.83
CA ALA A 121 4.23 -10.36 17.08
C ALA A 121 4.76 -9.20 17.96
N ALA A 122 5.99 -8.76 17.73
CA ALA A 122 6.63 -7.67 18.47
C ALA A 122 6.42 -6.29 17.81
N LEU A 123 5.79 -6.24 16.62
CA LEU A 123 5.63 -5.00 15.85
C LEU A 123 4.41 -4.18 16.30
N ALA A 124 4.57 -2.86 16.32
CA ALA A 124 3.49 -1.91 16.54
C ALA A 124 2.69 -1.69 15.24
N TRP A 125 1.61 -2.45 15.07
CA TRP A 125 0.79 -2.42 13.85
C TRP A 125 -0.20 -1.25 13.82
N GLU A 126 -0.18 -0.51 12.72
CA GLU A 126 -1.11 0.56 12.36
C GLU A 126 -1.99 0.12 11.18
N PRO A 127 -3.32 0.36 11.22
CA PRO A 127 -4.18 0.10 10.09
C PRO A 127 -3.93 1.11 8.96
N MET A 128 -4.04 0.66 7.71
CA MET A 128 -4.07 1.59 6.59
C MET A 128 -5.33 2.45 6.67
N SER A 129 -5.20 3.77 6.63
CA SER A 129 -6.34 4.67 6.55
C SER A 129 -7.09 4.37 5.25
N GLN A 130 -8.34 3.90 5.33
CA GLN A 130 -9.22 3.76 4.16
C GLN A 130 -9.31 5.15 3.52
N GLY A 131 -8.71 5.30 2.34
CA GLY A 131 -8.37 6.60 1.77
C GLY A 131 -9.52 7.60 1.78
N THR A 132 -9.30 8.74 2.43
CA THR A 132 -9.85 10.00 1.94
C THR A 132 -9.17 10.22 0.58
N THR A 133 -9.92 10.07 -0.50
CA THR A 133 -9.50 10.51 -1.82
C THR A 133 -9.09 11.98 -1.71
N VAL A 134 -7.81 12.27 -1.94
CA VAL A 134 -7.31 13.64 -2.02
C VAL A 134 -7.95 14.27 -3.25
N GLN A 135 -9.07 14.96 -3.05
CA GLN A 135 -9.58 15.94 -4.01
C GLN A 135 -8.57 17.08 -4.07
N ALA A 136 -8.01 17.33 -5.25
CA ALA A 136 -7.34 18.59 -5.54
C ALA A 136 -8.27 19.77 -5.20
N PRO A 137 -7.75 20.89 -4.66
CA PRO A 137 -8.60 21.97 -4.16
C PRO A 137 -9.26 22.69 -5.33
N ALA A 138 -10.57 22.47 -5.51
CA ALA A 138 -11.43 23.33 -6.30
C ALA A 138 -12.31 24.15 -5.36
N GLY A 139 -12.09 25.46 -5.40
CA GLY A 139 -12.96 26.58 -5.02
C GLY A 139 -14.12 26.37 -4.04
N ALA A 140 -14.06 27.15 -2.96
CA ALA A 140 -15.13 27.64 -2.09
C ALA A 140 -16.60 27.37 -2.49
N SER A 141 -17.37 26.79 -1.55
CA SER A 141 -18.60 27.42 -1.04
C SER A 141 -19.06 26.76 0.27
N ALA A 142 -19.72 27.54 1.12
CA ALA A 142 -20.04 27.26 2.52
C ALA A 142 -21.42 26.60 2.74
N ALA A 143 -21.58 26.09 3.98
CA ALA A 143 -22.82 25.73 4.70
C ALA A 143 -23.44 24.36 4.33
N THR A 144 -24.01 23.50 5.20
CA THR A 144 -24.43 23.55 6.62
C THR A 144 -24.51 22.10 7.13
N GLY A 145 -24.38 21.86 8.45
CA GLY A 145 -24.23 20.53 9.05
C GLY A 145 -25.44 19.57 8.99
N ALA A 146 -25.12 18.26 9.04
CA ALA A 146 -25.99 17.15 9.43
C ALA A 146 -25.10 15.99 9.98
N PRO A 147 -25.63 15.11 10.85
CA PRO A 147 -24.84 14.43 11.88
C PRO A 147 -24.04 13.21 11.38
N VAL A 148 -22.92 12.99 12.07
CA VAL A 148 -22.04 11.82 11.95
C VAL A 148 -22.81 10.55 12.32
N GLY A 149 -22.89 9.59 11.39
CA GLY A 149 -23.08 8.17 11.75
C GLY A 149 -24.19 7.38 11.05
N ALA A 150 -24.99 7.95 10.15
CA ALA A 150 -25.99 7.19 9.40
C ALA A 150 -25.76 7.30 7.89
N LEU A 151 -25.37 6.18 7.26
CA LEU A 151 -25.29 6.06 5.81
C LEU A 151 -26.68 6.32 5.22
N THR A 152 -26.82 7.36 4.41
CA THR A 152 -28.07 7.66 3.74
C THR A 152 -28.32 6.64 2.61
N ILE A 153 -29.59 6.43 2.25
CA ILE A 153 -29.95 5.56 1.12
C ILE A 153 -29.28 6.03 -0.18
N ALA A 154 -29.12 7.35 -0.34
CA ALA A 154 -28.44 7.94 -1.50
C ALA A 154 -26.95 7.55 -1.57
N GLU A 155 -26.25 7.61 -0.44
CA GLU A 155 -24.84 7.18 -0.35
C GLU A 155 -24.70 5.67 -0.59
N ALA A 156 -25.61 4.87 -0.03
CA ALA A 156 -25.64 3.42 -0.27
C ALA A 156 -25.85 3.08 -1.76
N LYS A 157 -26.79 3.74 -2.44
CA LYS A 157 -27.00 3.59 -3.89
C LYS A 157 -25.77 4.01 -4.69
N LYS A 158 -25.10 5.10 -4.30
CA LYS A 158 -23.89 5.57 -4.97
C LYS A 158 -22.73 4.58 -4.83
N ALA A 159 -22.54 4.01 -3.65
CA ALA A 159 -21.51 2.99 -3.40
C ALA A 159 -21.75 1.70 -4.21
N LEU A 160 -23.00 1.23 -4.25
CA LEU A 160 -23.38 0.06 -5.04
C LEU A 160 -23.24 0.36 -6.55
N ALA A 161 -23.65 1.53 -7.01
CA ALA A 161 -23.50 1.97 -8.40
C ALA A 161 -22.04 1.93 -8.86
N ALA A 162 -21.12 2.44 -8.05
CA ALA A 162 -19.69 2.40 -8.34
C ALA A 162 -19.13 0.97 -8.39
N THR A 163 -19.66 0.07 -7.56
CA THR A 163 -19.24 -1.34 -7.52
C THR A 163 -19.72 -2.12 -8.74
N PHE A 164 -20.94 -1.86 -9.20
CA PHE A 164 -21.59 -2.61 -10.29
C PHE A 164 -21.55 -1.90 -11.65
N GLY A 165 -20.96 -0.70 -11.75
CA GLY A 165 -20.83 0.06 -12.99
C GLY A 165 -22.15 0.56 -13.56
N VAL A 166 -23.16 0.75 -12.70
CA VAL A 166 -24.51 1.21 -13.09
C VAL A 166 -24.78 2.61 -12.54
N LYS A 167 -25.84 3.27 -13.03
CA LYS A 167 -26.27 4.56 -12.47
C LYS A 167 -26.95 4.35 -11.11
N PRO A 168 -26.81 5.27 -10.13
CA PRO A 168 -27.49 5.16 -8.83
C PRO A 168 -29.02 5.00 -8.96
N ASP A 169 -29.62 5.61 -9.98
CA ASP A 169 -31.06 5.53 -10.26
C ASP A 169 -31.49 4.14 -10.76
N ALA A 170 -30.55 3.31 -11.21
CA ALA A 170 -30.79 1.93 -11.63
C ALA A 170 -30.73 0.93 -10.46
N ILE A 171 -30.60 1.40 -9.22
CA ILE A 171 -30.46 0.57 -8.02
C ILE A 171 -31.68 0.72 -7.11
N GLU A 172 -32.29 -0.40 -6.77
CA GLU A 172 -33.36 -0.53 -5.79
C GLU A 172 -32.85 -1.28 -4.55
N ILE A 173 -33.15 -0.75 -3.36
CA ILE A 173 -32.76 -1.34 -2.07
C ILE A 173 -34.05 -1.70 -1.32
N THR A 174 -34.28 -2.99 -1.09
CA THR A 174 -35.47 -3.50 -0.40
C THR A 174 -35.08 -4.17 0.90
N ILE A 175 -35.68 -3.74 2.01
CA ILE A 175 -35.49 -4.35 3.33
C ILE A 175 -36.76 -5.16 3.64
N ARG A 176 -36.62 -6.47 3.87
CA ARG A 176 -37.72 -7.30 4.37
C ARG A 176 -37.50 -7.52 5.87
N GLY A 177 -38.46 -7.06 6.67
CA GLY A 177 -38.54 -7.31 8.11
C GLY A 177 -39.58 -8.36 8.42
#